data_AF-W2L7H8-F1
#
_entry.id   AF-W2L7H8-F1
#
_cell.length_a   1.000
_cell.length_b   1.000
_cell.length_c   1.000
_cell.angle_alpha   90.00
_cell.angle_beta   90.00
_cell.angle_gamma   90.00
#
_symmetry.space_group_name_H-M   'P 1'
#
loop_
_entity.id
_entity.type
_entity.pdbx_description
1 polymer ?
#
loop_
_entity_poly.entity_id
_entity_poly.type
_entity_poly.pdbx_seq_one_letter_code
_entity_poly.pdbx_strand_id
1 'polypeptide(L)'
;MAIATDEGAGGVTRKQQLALKLLQQCRCSEERIFLVRMLAHQNLRIGMGEKSILSALAMASIPSTGEDPASELEKQWIDCVTLAYAQHPNYGVLAELVHASQQEKDIARRITWLHDEARPTTGVPVLTMSAYPVSSVAAVLDRVGKSTSRTATCEYKYDGARVQVHLSLSGSNCSVRTIGRIFSRNMEDVTERYSSLLGILEKRVTARTATTPISPSVTSFIVEGEVVALDRETGSFLPFQVLQTKTTTEFCLFLFDLLAIDDKNLLHKPLRKRRALLQILIEEEPGYVEFVKHVDISLTSNNAMSTYSEDDKEAAVVRNCLEQAVASGCEGLMIKALDDEESEYKAGRRSYSWMKLKHDYLSDESTTRTSSKKKSTASASGNGNFLADTLDLVPIGAFYGKGRRAGVFGSFLMATYNSVSGKFETIGKVGTGFSDAQLSEVAARLQNQALPETDQVPEQYQCIAIRSRHPDVWLAPEEVWEIKATQLTESPSYACGAGIATTPRKGLALRFPRFIRYRPDKKPLQATDSEQAQQLFQQQQIPH
;
A
#
# COMPACT_ATOMS: atom_id res chain seq x y z
N MET A 1 23.37 -17.27 -6.96
CA MET A 1 24.10 -15.99 -6.82
C MET A 1 24.74 -15.51 -8.11
N ALA A 2 25.56 -16.31 -8.81
CA ALA A 2 26.23 -15.89 -10.05
C ALA A 2 25.31 -15.29 -11.14
N ILE A 3 24.11 -15.85 -11.36
CA ILE A 3 23.12 -15.30 -12.32
C ILE A 3 22.62 -13.91 -11.90
N ALA A 4 22.46 -13.67 -10.59
CA ALA A 4 21.93 -12.42 -10.07
C ALA A 4 22.98 -11.29 -10.14
N THR A 5 24.23 -11.60 -9.81
CA THR A 5 25.34 -10.63 -9.73
C THR A 5 26.04 -10.36 -11.06
N ASP A 6 25.71 -11.07 -12.13
CA ASP A 6 26.31 -10.85 -13.45
C ASP A 6 25.71 -9.58 -14.09
N GLU A 7 26.53 -8.56 -14.32
CA GLU A 7 26.11 -7.27 -14.86
C GLU A 7 27.01 -6.84 -16.04
N GLY A 8 26.61 -5.77 -16.72
CA GLY A 8 27.36 -5.21 -17.85
C GLY A 8 27.10 -5.88 -19.20
N ALA A 9 27.91 -5.50 -20.19
CA ALA A 9 27.73 -5.92 -21.58
C ALA A 9 27.81 -7.44 -21.74
N GLY A 10 26.86 -8.03 -22.47
CA GLY A 10 26.74 -9.47 -22.65
C GLY A 10 26.20 -10.26 -21.44
N GLY A 11 25.84 -9.57 -20.34
CA GLY A 11 25.31 -10.22 -19.13
C GLY A 11 24.05 -11.05 -19.40
N VAL A 12 23.16 -10.60 -20.29
CA VAL A 12 21.95 -11.35 -20.67
C VAL A 12 22.30 -12.73 -21.24
N THR A 13 23.24 -12.78 -22.19
CA THR A 13 23.67 -14.04 -22.82
C THR A 13 24.36 -14.96 -21.82
N ARG A 14 25.22 -14.43 -20.95
CA ARG A 14 25.88 -15.21 -19.89
C ARG A 14 24.88 -15.77 -18.90
N LYS A 15 23.89 -14.97 -18.46
CA LYS A 15 22.78 -15.43 -17.59
C LYS A 15 21.98 -16.55 -18.26
N GLN A 16 21.67 -16.44 -19.55
CA GLN A 16 21.00 -17.49 -20.31
C GLN A 16 21.82 -18.78 -20.37
N GLN A 17 23.13 -18.68 -20.61
CA GLN A 17 24.03 -19.85 -20.61
C GLN A 17 24.10 -20.52 -19.24
N LEU A 18 24.19 -19.74 -18.15
CA LEU A 18 24.17 -20.27 -16.79
C LEU A 18 22.84 -20.93 -16.45
N ALA A 19 21.71 -20.33 -16.84
CA ALA A 19 20.39 -20.91 -16.67
C ALA A 19 20.25 -22.23 -17.45
N LEU A 20 20.75 -22.29 -18.69
CA LEU A 20 20.75 -23.51 -19.49
C LEU A 20 21.59 -24.62 -18.83
N LYS A 21 22.78 -24.29 -18.32
CA LYS A 21 23.61 -25.24 -17.57
C LYS A 21 22.89 -25.81 -16.35
N LEU A 22 22.16 -24.98 -15.60
CA LEU A 22 21.35 -25.45 -14.47
C LEU A 22 20.23 -26.39 -14.91
N LEU A 23 19.52 -26.07 -15.99
CA LEU A 23 18.45 -26.92 -16.53
C LEU A 23 18.97 -28.26 -17.05
N GLN A 24 20.17 -28.28 -17.64
CA GLN A 24 20.83 -29.51 -18.09
C GLN A 24 21.27 -30.40 -16.92
N GLN A 25 21.48 -29.84 -15.74
CA GLN A 25 21.87 -30.57 -14.53
C GLN A 25 20.69 -31.14 -13.75
N CYS A 26 19.44 -30.77 -14.08
CA CYS A 26 18.26 -31.31 -13.43
C CYS A 26 18.09 -32.80 -13.71
N ARG A 27 17.81 -33.55 -12.64
CA ARG A 27 17.63 -35.00 -12.67
C ARG A 27 16.22 -35.40 -13.06
N CYS A 28 15.22 -34.61 -12.68
CA CYS A 28 13.81 -34.89 -12.98
C CYS A 28 13.11 -33.71 -13.69
N SER A 29 11.89 -33.96 -14.16
CA SER A 29 11.04 -32.92 -14.76
C SER A 29 10.58 -31.88 -13.73
N GLU A 30 10.33 -32.29 -12.50
CA GLU A 30 9.87 -31.41 -11.42
C GLU A 30 10.90 -30.35 -11.05
N GLU A 31 12.17 -30.73 -10.89
CA GLU A 31 13.28 -29.80 -10.69
C GLU A 31 13.34 -28.75 -11.80
N ARG A 32 13.21 -29.19 -13.07
CA ARG A 32 13.18 -28.27 -14.22
C ARG A 32 12.00 -27.31 -14.12
N ILE A 33 10.82 -27.79 -13.78
CA ILE A 33 9.62 -26.95 -13.61
C ILE A 33 9.84 -25.90 -12.52
N PHE A 34 10.40 -26.27 -11.36
CA PHE A 34 10.67 -25.32 -10.28
C PHE A 34 11.76 -24.31 -10.64
N LEU A 35 12.84 -24.74 -11.30
CA LEU A 35 13.88 -23.82 -11.77
C LEU A 35 13.33 -22.84 -12.81
N VAL A 36 12.54 -23.31 -13.78
CA VAL A 36 11.89 -22.42 -14.76
C VAL A 36 10.93 -21.45 -14.07
N ARG A 37 10.14 -21.92 -13.10
CA ARG A 37 9.26 -21.04 -12.30
C ARG A 37 10.03 -19.97 -11.53
N MET A 38 11.17 -20.33 -10.95
CA MET A 38 12.04 -19.40 -10.23
C MET A 38 12.68 -18.38 -11.17
N LEU A 39 13.26 -18.83 -12.29
CA LEU A 39 14.04 -17.99 -13.21
C LEU A 39 13.17 -17.14 -14.13
N ALA A 40 12.11 -17.70 -14.72
CA ALA A 40 11.29 -17.03 -15.74
C ALA A 40 10.04 -16.37 -15.16
N HIS A 41 9.44 -16.94 -14.12
CA HIS A 41 8.21 -16.41 -13.53
C HIS A 41 8.41 -15.67 -12.20
N GLN A 42 9.63 -15.75 -11.62
CA GLN A 42 9.94 -15.20 -10.30
C GLN A 42 8.93 -15.62 -9.23
N ASN A 43 8.32 -16.79 -9.40
CA ASN A 43 7.25 -17.29 -8.55
C ASN A 43 7.18 -18.81 -8.61
N LEU A 44 7.48 -19.47 -7.49
CA LEU A 44 7.52 -20.93 -7.36
C LEU A 44 6.13 -21.60 -7.39
N ARG A 45 5.07 -20.85 -7.07
CA ARG A 45 3.66 -21.34 -7.04
C ARG A 45 3.45 -22.60 -6.18
N ILE A 46 4.15 -22.70 -5.05
CA ILE A 46 4.06 -23.83 -4.11
C ILE A 46 2.87 -23.72 -3.12
N GLY A 47 2.04 -22.68 -3.23
CA GLY A 47 0.90 -22.48 -2.33
C GLY A 47 1.27 -22.04 -0.91
N MET A 48 2.57 -21.98 -0.59
CA MET A 48 3.11 -21.49 0.69
C MET A 48 3.60 -20.05 0.54
N GLY A 49 3.35 -19.24 1.57
CA GLY A 49 3.89 -17.90 1.70
C GLY A 49 4.91 -17.81 2.84
N GLU A 50 5.45 -16.61 3.04
CA GLU A 50 6.38 -16.28 4.12
C GLU A 50 5.91 -16.75 5.50
N LYS A 51 4.65 -16.48 5.86
CA LYS A 51 4.08 -16.93 7.14
C LYS A 51 4.11 -18.45 7.31
N SER A 52 3.89 -19.20 6.23
CA SER A 52 3.94 -20.67 6.26
C SER A 52 5.37 -21.15 6.52
N ILE A 53 6.36 -20.48 5.94
CA ILE A 53 7.78 -20.80 6.15
C ILE A 53 8.19 -20.50 7.60
N LEU A 54 7.82 -19.33 8.13
CA LEU A 54 8.11 -18.95 9.52
C LEU A 54 7.46 -19.91 10.52
N SER A 55 6.21 -20.28 10.28
CA SER A 55 5.50 -21.25 11.12
C SER A 55 6.15 -22.64 11.06
N ALA A 56 6.53 -23.10 9.87
CA ALA A 56 7.25 -24.38 9.71
C ALA A 56 8.63 -24.36 10.40
N LEU A 57 9.38 -23.26 10.30
CA LEU A 57 10.66 -23.10 10.99
C LEU A 57 10.48 -23.14 12.52
N ALA A 58 9.45 -22.45 13.04
CA ALA A 58 9.13 -22.47 14.45
C ALA A 58 8.78 -23.89 14.93
N MET A 59 7.87 -24.58 14.25
CA MET A 59 7.49 -25.97 14.58
C MET A 59 8.68 -26.93 14.52
N ALA A 60 9.53 -26.83 13.49
CA ALA A 60 10.72 -27.67 13.34
C ALA A 60 11.76 -27.46 14.47
N SER A 61 11.68 -26.35 15.19
CA SER A 61 12.56 -26.02 16.31
C SER A 61 12.01 -26.43 17.69
N ILE A 62 10.82 -27.04 17.74
CA ILE A 62 10.24 -27.58 18.97
C ILE A 62 10.67 -29.06 19.10
N PRO A 63 11.16 -29.50 20.26
CA PRO A 63 11.44 -30.92 20.49
C PRO A 63 10.16 -31.75 20.33
N SER A 64 10.24 -32.88 19.64
CA SER A 64 9.11 -33.82 19.51
C SER A 64 8.81 -34.50 20.85
N THR A 65 8.14 -33.80 21.76
CA THR A 65 7.53 -34.44 22.93
C THR A 65 6.32 -35.21 22.42
N GLY A 66 6.30 -36.53 22.55
CA GLY A 66 5.28 -37.43 21.97
C GLY A 66 3.87 -37.30 22.56
N GLU A 67 3.47 -36.11 22.99
CA GLU A 67 2.14 -35.77 23.49
C GLU A 67 1.59 -34.59 22.66
N ASP A 68 0.43 -34.78 22.04
CA ASP A 68 -0.36 -33.71 21.40
C ASP A 68 -1.60 -33.46 22.27
N PRO A 69 -2.12 -32.21 22.35
CA PRO A 69 -2.19 -31.25 21.25
C PRO A 69 -1.50 -29.91 21.52
N ALA A 70 -0.94 -29.31 20.45
CA ALA A 70 -0.80 -27.87 20.21
C ALA A 70 -0.90 -26.98 21.47
N SER A 71 0.15 -27.02 22.29
CA SER A 71 0.24 -26.25 23.53
C SER A 71 0.05 -24.77 23.21
N GLU A 72 -0.67 -24.03 24.06
CA GLU A 72 -0.75 -22.58 23.95
C GLU A 72 0.66 -21.94 23.84
N LEU A 73 1.66 -22.59 24.45
CA LEU A 73 3.09 -22.23 24.33
C LEU A 73 3.65 -22.42 22.92
N GLU A 74 3.20 -23.42 22.16
CA GLU A 74 3.62 -23.59 20.76
C GLU A 74 3.11 -22.46 19.89
N LYS A 75 1.86 -22.02 20.09
CA LYS A 75 1.33 -20.85 19.38
C LYS A 75 2.10 -19.59 19.75
N GLN A 76 2.37 -19.38 21.04
CA GLN A 76 3.20 -18.27 21.50
C GLN A 76 4.62 -18.32 20.92
N TRP A 77 5.20 -19.51 20.77
CA TRP A 77 6.50 -19.68 20.13
C TRP A 77 6.45 -19.35 18.63
N ILE A 78 5.45 -19.85 17.89
CA ILE A 78 5.24 -19.51 16.48
C ILE A 78 5.06 -17.99 16.29
N ASP A 79 4.27 -17.36 17.17
CA ASP A 79 4.09 -15.92 17.17
C ASP A 79 5.38 -15.16 17.48
N CYS A 80 6.17 -15.64 18.44
CA CYS A 80 7.47 -15.08 18.80
C CYS A 80 8.47 -15.16 17.65
N VAL A 81 8.62 -16.32 16.99
CA VAL A 81 9.49 -16.49 15.82
C VAL A 81 9.03 -15.62 14.65
N THR A 82 7.71 -15.52 14.44
CA THR A 82 7.14 -14.65 13.41
C THR A 82 7.41 -13.17 13.71
N LEU A 83 7.32 -12.76 14.98
CA LEU A 83 7.63 -11.41 15.42
C LEU A 83 9.13 -11.11 15.32
N ALA A 84 10.00 -12.06 15.68
CA ALA A 84 11.44 -11.94 15.55
C ALA A 84 11.85 -11.64 14.10
N TYR A 85 11.28 -12.38 13.14
CA TYR A 85 11.48 -12.07 11.73
C TYR A 85 10.88 -10.71 11.34
N ALA A 86 9.72 -10.35 11.86
CA ALA A 86 9.11 -9.06 11.54
C ALA A 86 9.94 -7.87 12.04
N GLN A 87 10.69 -8.03 13.14
CA GLN A 87 11.62 -7.05 13.67
C GLN A 87 12.97 -7.06 12.95
N HIS A 88 13.36 -8.20 12.38
CA HIS A 88 14.62 -8.40 11.66
C HIS A 88 14.39 -9.32 10.44
N PRO A 89 13.90 -8.80 9.29
CA PRO A 89 13.45 -9.58 8.13
C PRO A 89 14.62 -10.15 7.33
N ASN A 90 15.37 -11.05 7.97
CA ASN A 90 16.50 -11.78 7.43
C ASN A 90 16.44 -13.23 7.93
N TYR A 91 16.18 -14.17 7.02
CA TYR A 91 16.06 -15.59 7.36
C TYR A 91 17.36 -16.19 7.92
N GLY A 92 18.53 -15.68 7.53
CA GLY A 92 19.81 -16.15 8.06
C GLY A 92 19.96 -15.82 9.54
N VAL A 93 19.75 -14.54 9.90
CA VAL A 93 19.78 -14.08 11.30
C VAL A 93 18.71 -14.78 12.13
N LEU A 94 17.50 -14.93 11.59
CA LEU A 94 16.43 -15.66 12.27
C LEU A 94 16.82 -17.12 12.56
N ALA A 95 17.38 -17.82 11.57
CA ALA A 95 17.80 -19.22 11.74
C ALA A 95 18.89 -19.36 12.80
N GLU A 96 19.85 -18.43 12.85
CA GLU A 96 20.89 -18.38 13.89
C GLU A 96 20.29 -18.17 15.28
N LEU A 97 19.39 -17.19 15.44
CA LEU A 97 18.71 -16.93 16.72
C LEU A 97 17.84 -18.11 17.17
N VAL A 98 17.06 -18.69 16.25
CA VAL A 98 16.22 -19.86 16.55
C VAL A 98 17.10 -21.04 16.94
N HIS A 99 18.22 -21.28 16.26
CA HIS A 99 19.15 -22.34 16.61
C HIS A 99 19.80 -22.10 17.98
N ALA A 100 20.28 -20.89 18.25
CA ALA A 100 20.85 -20.52 19.55
C ALA A 100 19.86 -20.71 20.71
N SER A 101 18.57 -20.40 20.49
CA SER A 101 17.52 -20.60 21.49
C SER A 101 17.34 -22.06 21.92
N GLN A 102 17.75 -23.04 21.11
CA GLN A 102 17.58 -24.47 21.40
C GLN A 102 18.46 -24.97 22.55
N GLN A 103 19.42 -24.16 23.01
CA GLN A 103 20.20 -24.48 24.21
C GLN A 103 19.33 -24.47 25.48
N GLU A 104 18.28 -23.65 25.51
CA GLU A 104 17.28 -23.64 26.57
C GLU A 104 16.16 -24.64 26.25
N LYS A 105 15.82 -25.50 27.21
CA LYS A 105 14.79 -26.53 27.03
C LYS A 105 13.39 -25.99 27.30
N ASP A 106 13.28 -25.00 28.19
CA ASP A 106 12.01 -24.37 28.52
C ASP A 106 11.57 -23.38 27.43
N ILE A 107 10.46 -23.70 26.75
CA ILE A 107 9.90 -22.89 25.66
C ILE A 107 9.55 -21.47 26.14
N ALA A 108 9.04 -21.30 27.38
CA ALA A 108 8.67 -19.98 27.88
C ALA A 108 9.90 -19.07 27.99
N ARG A 109 11.04 -19.62 28.46
CA ARG A 109 12.31 -18.88 28.52
C ARG A 109 12.88 -18.60 27.14
N ARG A 110 12.73 -19.54 26.19
CA ARG A 110 13.10 -19.31 24.78
C ARG A 110 12.34 -18.13 24.18
N ILE A 111 11.04 -18.02 24.46
CA ILE A 111 10.20 -16.91 24.01
C ILE A 111 10.73 -15.59 24.55
N THR A 112 10.97 -15.49 25.86
CA THR A 112 11.50 -14.26 26.49
C THR A 112 12.85 -13.89 25.91
N TRP A 113 13.77 -14.85 25.80
CA TRP A 113 15.10 -14.62 25.25
C TRP A 113 15.04 -14.16 23.79
N LEU A 114 14.25 -14.83 22.94
CA LEU A 114 14.14 -14.45 21.54
C LEU A 114 13.49 -13.07 21.37
N HIS A 115 12.54 -12.70 22.23
CA HIS A 115 11.92 -11.38 22.21
C HIS A 115 12.94 -10.26 22.51
N ASP A 116 13.88 -10.50 23.41
CA ASP A 116 14.91 -9.54 23.80
C ASP A 116 16.05 -9.44 22.78
N GLU A 117 16.46 -10.56 22.19
CA GLU A 117 17.53 -10.63 21.18
C GLU A 117 17.07 -10.18 19.79
N ALA A 118 15.82 -10.48 19.40
CA ALA A 118 15.27 -10.10 18.11
C ALA A 118 14.64 -8.69 18.10
N ARG A 119 14.99 -7.84 19.07
CA ARG A 119 14.47 -6.46 19.15
C ARG A 119 14.92 -5.61 17.94
N PRO A 120 14.16 -4.55 17.59
CA PRO A 120 14.53 -3.67 16.50
C PRO A 120 15.91 -3.05 16.74
N THR A 121 16.78 -3.12 15.72
CA THR A 121 18.13 -2.59 15.78
C THR A 121 18.34 -1.56 14.68
N THR A 122 19.02 -0.46 15.01
CA THR A 122 19.27 0.63 14.05
C THR A 122 20.05 0.11 12.84
N GLY A 123 19.59 0.46 11.63
CA GLY A 123 20.19 0.01 10.37
C GLY A 123 19.65 -1.32 9.82
N VAL A 124 18.75 -1.98 10.54
CA VAL A 124 17.98 -3.14 10.06
C VAL A 124 16.49 -2.78 10.06
N PRO A 125 15.79 -2.87 8.91
CA PRO A 125 14.42 -2.39 8.82
C PRO A 125 13.41 -3.34 9.47
N VAL A 126 12.37 -2.82 10.12
CA VAL A 126 11.24 -3.54 10.73
C VAL A 126 10.06 -3.60 9.76
N LEU A 127 9.43 -4.77 9.59
CA LEU A 127 8.29 -4.95 8.69
C LEU A 127 7.15 -3.99 9.05
N THR A 128 6.69 -3.24 8.06
CA THR A 128 5.70 -2.19 8.27
C THR A 128 4.31 -2.73 8.63
N MET A 129 3.68 -2.14 9.65
CA MET A 129 2.30 -2.45 10.05
C MET A 129 1.29 -1.95 9.00
N SER A 130 0.29 -2.76 8.65
CA SER A 130 -0.69 -2.44 7.60
C SER A 130 -2.10 -2.22 8.15
N ALA A 131 -2.86 -1.35 7.49
CA ALA A 131 -4.24 -1.03 7.86
C ALA A 131 -5.31 -1.79 7.06
N TYR A 132 -6.43 -2.12 7.71
CA TYR A 132 -7.63 -2.62 7.04
C TYR A 132 -8.44 -1.47 6.41
N PRO A 133 -8.94 -1.63 5.17
CA PRO A 133 -9.91 -0.69 4.62
C PRO A 133 -11.23 -0.78 5.38
N VAL A 134 -11.84 0.37 5.64
CA VAL A 134 -13.20 0.51 6.19
C VAL A 134 -14.03 1.39 5.27
N SER A 135 -15.30 1.05 5.10
CA SER A 135 -16.19 1.64 4.11
C SER A 135 -17.05 2.78 4.64
N SER A 136 -17.09 3.02 5.96
CA SER A 136 -17.91 4.08 6.53
C SER A 136 -17.41 4.56 7.87
N VAL A 137 -17.85 5.76 8.26
CA VAL A 137 -17.64 6.29 9.61
C VAL A 137 -18.34 5.41 10.65
N ALA A 138 -19.54 4.91 10.37
CA ALA A 138 -20.25 3.99 11.26
C ALA A 138 -19.45 2.70 11.52
N ALA A 139 -18.81 2.12 10.49
CA ALA A 139 -17.97 0.94 10.65
C ALA A 139 -16.71 1.23 11.48
N VAL A 140 -16.15 2.43 11.38
CA VAL A 140 -15.05 2.89 12.25
C VAL A 140 -15.52 2.91 13.70
N LEU A 141 -16.64 3.57 13.99
CA LEU A 141 -17.15 3.72 15.36
C LEU A 141 -17.55 2.37 15.98
N ASP A 142 -18.21 1.49 15.22
CA ASP A 142 -18.51 0.12 15.66
C ASP A 142 -17.22 -0.64 16.03
N ARG A 143 -16.16 -0.50 15.24
CA ARG A 143 -14.89 -1.17 15.53
C ARG A 143 -14.18 -0.58 16.75
N VAL A 144 -14.17 0.75 16.89
CA VAL A 144 -13.60 1.41 18.07
C VAL A 144 -14.41 1.08 19.33
N GLY A 145 -15.73 0.97 19.23
CA GLY A 145 -16.60 0.59 20.35
C GLY A 145 -16.37 -0.84 20.86
N LYS A 146 -15.85 -1.72 20.00
CA LYS A 146 -15.44 -3.10 20.34
C LYS A 146 -14.06 -3.19 20.99
N SER A 147 -13.23 -2.16 20.89
CA SER A 147 -11.93 -2.11 21.59
C SER A 147 -12.15 -1.91 23.10
N THR A 148 -11.23 -2.43 23.90
CA THR A 148 -11.30 -2.34 25.36
C THR A 148 -11.15 -0.90 25.86
N SER A 149 -10.24 -0.12 25.26
CA SER A 149 -10.06 1.28 25.65
C SER A 149 -11.11 2.20 25.03
N ARG A 150 -11.73 1.79 23.91
CA ARG A 150 -12.66 2.61 23.12
C ARG A 150 -12.09 3.98 22.72
N THR A 151 -10.77 4.05 22.64
CA THR A 151 -10.03 5.25 22.25
C THR A 151 -9.29 5.00 20.94
N ALA A 152 -9.40 5.96 20.03
CA ALA A 152 -8.69 5.93 18.77
C ALA A 152 -8.24 7.33 18.37
N THR A 153 -7.25 7.41 17.48
CA THR A 153 -6.82 8.66 16.86
C THR A 153 -7.13 8.62 15.38
N CYS A 154 -7.64 9.73 14.85
CA CYS A 154 -7.88 9.96 13.45
C CYS A 154 -6.74 10.82 12.92
N GLU A 155 -5.81 10.20 12.21
CA GLU A 155 -4.64 10.82 11.60
C GLU A 155 -4.87 11.11 10.11
N TYR A 156 -4.29 12.19 9.60
CA TYR A 156 -4.35 12.48 8.17
C TYR A 156 -3.64 11.39 7.37
N LYS A 157 -4.32 10.88 6.34
CA LYS A 157 -3.75 9.90 5.43
C LYS A 157 -3.12 10.60 4.22
N TYR A 158 -1.85 10.96 4.35
CA TYR A 158 -1.08 11.57 3.27
C TYR A 158 -0.91 10.63 2.05
N ASP A 159 -0.82 11.20 0.84
CA ASP A 159 -0.51 10.49 -0.42
C ASP A 159 0.98 10.65 -0.74
N GLY A 160 1.80 9.79 -0.16
CA GLY A 160 3.25 9.89 -0.26
C GLY A 160 3.96 8.55 -0.36
N ALA A 161 5.24 8.56 0.01
CA ALA A 161 6.07 7.38 0.17
C ALA A 161 6.30 7.12 1.65
N ARG A 162 5.75 6.02 2.17
CA ARG A 162 6.09 5.55 3.52
C ARG A 162 7.57 5.23 3.62
N VAL A 163 8.22 5.82 4.61
CA VAL A 163 9.62 5.59 4.95
C VAL A 163 9.78 5.21 6.41
N GLN A 164 10.81 4.41 6.67
CA GLN A 164 11.29 4.08 8.00
C GLN A 164 12.71 4.60 8.13
N VAL A 165 12.93 5.54 9.05
CA VAL A 165 14.21 6.22 9.25
C VAL A 165 14.89 5.66 10.48
N HIS A 166 16.13 5.21 10.30
CA HIS A 166 17.01 4.70 11.33
C HIS A 166 18.16 5.68 11.47
N LEU A 167 18.34 6.23 12.66
CA LEU A 167 19.43 7.16 12.94
C LEU A 167 20.14 6.75 14.21
N SER A 168 21.46 6.60 14.13
CA SER A 168 22.35 6.50 15.28
C SER A 168 23.24 7.74 15.34
N LEU A 169 23.12 8.49 16.43
CA LEU A 169 23.87 9.70 16.74
C LEU A 169 25.18 9.30 17.43
N SER A 170 26.32 9.78 16.93
CA SER A 170 27.59 9.54 17.61
C SER A 170 27.72 10.42 18.86
N GLY A 171 28.16 9.83 19.97
CA GLY A 171 28.62 10.59 21.12
C GLY A 171 29.93 11.32 20.79
N SER A 172 30.15 12.49 21.37
CA SER A 172 31.29 13.38 21.13
C SER A 172 32.71 12.77 21.24
N ASN A 173 32.83 11.52 21.72
CA ASN A 173 34.10 10.81 21.91
C ASN A 173 34.19 9.43 21.20
N CYS A 174 33.30 9.08 20.26
CA CYS A 174 33.34 7.77 19.59
C CYS A 174 33.56 7.89 18.07
N SER A 175 34.53 7.14 17.56
CA SER A 175 34.91 7.03 16.14
C SER A 175 33.92 6.24 15.26
N VAL A 176 32.72 5.96 15.77
CA VAL A 176 31.67 5.24 15.06
C VAL A 176 30.87 6.22 14.20
N ARG A 177 30.83 5.92 12.90
CA ARG A 177 30.15 6.71 11.86
C ARG A 177 28.65 6.77 12.17
N THR A 178 28.03 7.95 12.13
CA THR A 178 26.57 8.12 12.17
C THR A 178 25.92 7.18 11.14
N ILE A 179 25.17 6.18 11.59
CA ILE A 179 24.43 5.29 10.69
C ILE A 179 23.06 5.92 10.49
N GLY A 180 22.89 6.63 9.37
CA GLY A 180 21.60 7.10 8.89
C GLY A 180 21.15 6.22 7.73
N ARG A 181 20.02 5.52 7.89
CA ARG A 181 19.40 4.71 6.84
C ARG A 181 17.92 4.99 6.72
N ILE A 182 17.42 4.99 5.49
CA ILE A 182 16.02 5.19 5.18
C ILE A 182 15.55 4.03 4.32
N PHE A 183 14.52 3.34 4.80
CA PHE A 183 13.94 2.20 4.10
C PHE A 183 12.54 2.51 3.60
N SER A 184 12.22 2.00 2.41
CA SER A 184 10.87 2.10 1.85
C SER A 184 9.91 1.15 2.56
N ARG A 185 8.61 1.28 2.27
CA ARG A 185 7.58 0.33 2.69
C ARG A 185 7.95 -1.15 2.47
N ASN A 186 8.69 -1.44 1.40
CA ASN A 186 9.09 -2.80 1.00
C ASN A 186 10.51 -3.15 1.45
N MET A 187 11.06 -2.41 2.41
CA MET A 187 12.39 -2.64 3.01
C MET A 187 13.56 -2.38 2.06
N GLU A 188 13.32 -1.67 0.96
CA GLU A 188 14.38 -1.25 0.04
C GLU A 188 15.13 -0.05 0.64
N ASP A 189 16.46 -0.07 0.57
CA ASP A 189 17.28 1.06 1.00
C ASP A 189 17.12 2.22 0.01
N VAL A 190 16.48 3.30 0.48
CA VAL A 190 16.23 4.54 -0.26
C VAL A 190 17.00 5.72 0.33
N THR A 191 18.05 5.44 1.10
CA THR A 191 18.85 6.44 1.83
C THR A 191 19.42 7.52 0.90
N GLU A 192 19.97 7.13 -0.25
CA GLU A 192 20.57 8.07 -1.19
C GLU A 192 19.58 9.16 -1.63
N ARG A 193 18.34 8.75 -1.94
CA ARG A 193 17.27 9.61 -2.41
C ARG A 193 16.79 10.62 -1.37
N TYR A 194 16.76 10.21 -0.11
CA TYR A 194 16.21 11.02 0.98
C TYR A 194 17.28 11.45 2.00
N SER A 195 18.54 11.46 1.57
CA SER A 195 19.70 11.74 2.43
C SER A 195 19.61 13.09 3.15
N SER A 196 18.96 14.08 2.56
CA SER A 196 18.70 15.39 3.19
C SER A 196 17.88 15.29 4.47
N LEU A 197 16.96 14.32 4.60
CA LEU A 197 16.16 14.12 5.81
C LEU A 197 17.02 13.74 7.01
N LEU A 198 18.11 13.00 6.80
CA LEU A 198 18.98 12.55 7.89
C LEU A 198 19.63 13.75 8.59
N GLY A 199 20.16 14.70 7.82
CA GLY A 199 20.77 15.91 8.37
C GLY A 199 19.76 16.83 9.07
N ILE A 200 18.54 16.92 8.54
CA ILE A 200 17.46 17.70 9.17
C ILE A 200 17.05 17.06 10.50
N LEU A 201 16.81 15.74 10.53
CA LEU A 201 16.44 15.03 11.74
C LEU A 201 17.53 15.09 12.82
N GLU A 202 18.79 14.90 12.45
CA GLU A 202 19.93 15.04 13.37
C GLU A 202 19.96 16.43 14.02
N LYS A 203 19.78 17.49 13.22
CA LYS A 203 19.71 18.87 13.72
C LYS A 203 18.53 19.07 14.67
N ARG A 204 17.35 18.55 14.34
CA ARG A 204 16.12 18.73 15.16
C ARG A 204 16.18 17.97 16.47
N VAL A 205 16.72 16.77 16.49
CA VAL A 205 16.94 16.01 17.74
C VAL A 205 17.97 16.68 18.63
N THR A 206 19.05 17.20 18.04
CA THR A 206 20.09 17.94 18.77
C THR A 206 19.54 19.24 19.37
N ALA A 207 18.77 20.00 18.60
CA ALA A 207 18.12 21.24 19.07
C ALA A 207 17.12 20.98 20.21
N ARG A 208 16.33 19.91 20.09
CA ARG A 208 15.41 19.47 21.15
C ARG A 208 16.15 19.07 22.42
N THR A 209 17.23 18.31 22.31
CA THR A 209 18.05 17.88 23.45
C THR A 209 18.71 19.08 24.15
N ALA A 210 19.07 20.13 23.41
CA ALA A 210 19.62 21.36 23.98
C ALA A 210 18.59 22.20 24.74
N THR A 211 17.33 22.22 24.29
CA THR A 211 16.25 23.04 24.88
C THR A 211 15.52 22.31 26.00
N THR A 212 15.27 21.01 25.85
CA THR A 212 14.64 20.14 26.84
C THR A 212 15.56 18.93 27.04
N PRO A 213 16.48 18.98 28.01
CA PRO A 213 17.43 17.89 28.22
C PRO A 213 16.69 16.61 28.61
N ILE A 214 16.57 15.70 27.63
CA ILE A 214 16.13 14.33 27.87
C ILE A 214 17.33 13.64 28.54
N SER A 215 17.11 13.16 29.77
CA SER A 215 18.12 12.38 30.50
C SER A 215 17.70 10.92 30.50
N PRO A 216 18.50 9.98 29.96
CA PRO A 216 19.78 10.19 29.26
C PRO A 216 19.63 10.74 27.83
N SER A 217 20.74 11.26 27.28
CA SER A 217 20.81 11.73 25.89
C SER A 217 20.56 10.58 24.92
N VAL A 218 19.72 10.80 23.92
CA VAL A 218 19.35 9.79 22.92
C VAL A 218 20.52 9.55 21.96
N THR A 219 20.83 8.28 21.76
CA THR A 219 21.92 7.76 20.95
C THR A 219 21.43 7.11 19.66
N SER A 220 20.24 6.52 19.65
CA SER A 220 19.67 5.91 18.44
C SER A 220 18.15 5.88 18.48
N PHE A 221 17.52 5.91 17.30
CA PHE A 221 16.08 5.74 17.18
C PHE A 221 15.65 5.21 15.81
N ILE A 222 14.44 4.64 15.78
CA ILE A 222 13.76 4.15 14.58
C ILE A 222 12.37 4.78 14.53
N VAL A 223 12.11 5.63 13.53
CA VAL A 223 10.83 6.32 13.34
C VAL A 223 10.20 5.97 12.00
N GLU A 224 8.87 6.08 11.93
CA GLU A 224 8.13 5.95 10.70
C GLU A 224 7.40 7.24 10.33
N GLY A 225 7.37 7.52 9.03
CA GLY A 225 6.67 8.66 8.47
C GLY A 225 6.30 8.47 7.02
N GLU A 226 5.58 9.45 6.49
CA GLU A 226 5.23 9.55 5.08
C GLU A 226 5.98 10.73 4.46
N VAL A 227 6.79 10.47 3.43
CA VAL A 227 7.39 11.55 2.63
C VAL A 227 6.38 12.00 1.59
N VAL A 228 6.03 13.28 1.59
CA VAL A 228 5.03 13.87 0.71
C VAL A 228 5.70 14.94 -0.13
N ALA A 229 5.45 14.93 -1.44
CA ALA A 229 5.92 16.01 -2.30
C ALA A 229 5.14 17.29 -1.97
N LEU A 230 5.87 18.38 -1.84
CA LEU A 230 5.32 19.68 -1.47
C LEU A 230 5.88 20.74 -2.41
N ASP A 231 5.01 21.65 -2.84
CA ASP A 231 5.44 22.91 -3.42
C ASP A 231 5.66 23.92 -2.28
N ARG A 232 6.92 24.35 -2.07
CA ARG A 232 7.26 25.28 -0.99
C ARG A 232 6.70 26.69 -1.18
N GLU A 233 6.41 27.10 -2.40
CA GLU A 233 5.88 28.44 -2.65
C GLU A 233 4.42 28.52 -2.22
N THR A 234 3.64 27.49 -2.54
CA THR A 234 2.20 27.44 -2.24
C THR A 234 1.87 26.69 -0.95
N GLY A 235 2.79 25.88 -0.42
CA GLY A 235 2.55 24.97 0.69
C GLY A 235 1.62 23.79 0.35
N SER A 236 1.30 23.59 -0.93
CA SER A 236 0.36 22.57 -1.38
C SER A 236 1.02 21.20 -1.55
N PHE A 237 0.26 20.12 -1.28
CA PHE A 237 0.72 18.77 -1.51
C PHE A 237 0.60 18.39 -2.98
N LEU A 238 1.67 17.82 -3.52
CA LEU A 238 1.73 17.31 -4.87
C LEU A 238 1.43 15.80 -4.89
N PRO A 239 0.85 15.26 -5.98
CA PRO A 239 0.55 13.83 -6.08
C PRO A 239 1.80 12.95 -5.93
N PHE A 240 1.63 11.76 -5.36
CA PHE A 240 2.71 10.77 -5.16
C PHE A 240 3.53 10.46 -6.44
N GLN A 241 2.91 10.53 -7.63
CA GLN A 241 3.59 10.31 -8.91
C GLN A 241 4.73 11.31 -9.15
N VAL A 242 4.65 12.52 -8.58
CA VAL A 242 5.71 13.52 -8.66
C VAL A 242 6.94 13.01 -7.93
N LEU A 243 6.78 12.44 -6.72
CA LEU A 243 7.89 11.79 -6.01
C LEU A 243 8.53 10.73 -6.89
N GLN A 244 7.76 9.85 -7.53
CA GLN A 244 8.29 8.74 -8.32
C GLN A 244 9.11 9.18 -9.55
N THR A 245 8.73 10.29 -10.19
CA THR A 245 9.25 10.69 -11.51
C THR A 245 10.35 11.74 -11.43
N LYS A 246 10.32 12.62 -10.42
CA LYS A 246 11.26 13.73 -10.28
C LYS A 246 12.16 13.49 -9.06
N THR A 247 13.47 13.53 -9.28
CA THR A 247 14.46 13.36 -8.21
C THR A 247 14.74 14.65 -7.44
N THR A 248 14.42 15.81 -8.03
CA THR A 248 14.68 17.14 -7.46
C THR A 248 13.46 17.76 -6.77
N THR A 249 12.38 16.99 -6.60
CA THR A 249 11.15 17.51 -5.98
C THR A 249 11.36 17.73 -4.50
N GLU A 250 10.87 18.87 -4.01
CA GLU A 250 10.86 19.19 -2.60
C GLU A 250 9.81 18.35 -1.86
N PHE A 251 10.11 18.00 -0.63
CA PHE A 251 9.27 17.11 0.16
C PHE A 251 9.32 17.43 1.64
N CYS A 252 8.27 17.03 2.34
CA CYS A 252 8.15 17.06 3.81
C CYS A 252 7.96 15.63 4.33
N LEU A 253 8.60 15.31 5.46
CA LEU A 253 8.41 14.06 6.19
C LEU A 253 7.36 14.25 7.30
N PHE A 254 6.23 13.56 7.18
CA PHE A 254 5.20 13.53 8.22
C PHE A 254 5.36 12.29 9.11
N LEU A 255 5.87 12.48 10.32
CA LEU A 255 6.14 11.43 11.30
C LEU A 255 4.86 10.98 12.01
N PHE A 256 4.66 9.66 12.14
CA PHE A 256 3.46 9.10 12.76
C PHE A 256 3.70 7.94 13.75
N ASP A 257 4.92 7.41 13.86
CA ASP A 257 5.22 6.38 14.86
C ASP A 257 6.71 6.35 15.24
N LEU A 258 6.99 5.79 16.42
CA LEU A 258 8.33 5.56 16.97
C LEU A 258 8.45 4.10 17.41
N LEU A 259 9.36 3.36 16.80
CA LEU A 259 9.48 1.91 16.94
C LEU A 259 10.51 1.49 17.99
N ALA A 260 11.61 2.23 18.09
CA ALA A 260 12.67 1.98 19.05
C ALA A 260 13.46 3.26 19.39
N ILE A 261 14.02 3.30 20.59
CA ILE A 261 14.90 4.36 21.07
C ILE A 261 15.99 3.77 21.97
N ASP A 262 17.26 4.06 21.71
CA ASP A 262 18.42 3.55 22.48
C ASP A 262 18.36 2.03 22.72
N ASP A 263 18.10 1.29 21.63
CA ASP A 263 17.87 -0.16 21.62
C ASP A 263 16.70 -0.65 22.48
N LYS A 264 15.89 0.25 23.05
CA LYS A 264 14.63 -0.11 23.73
C LYS A 264 13.55 -0.33 22.69
N ASN A 265 13.02 -1.54 22.68
CA ASN A 265 11.88 -1.92 21.86
C ASN A 265 10.61 -1.22 22.34
N LEU A 266 9.96 -0.43 21.48
CA LEU A 266 8.71 0.26 21.80
C LEU A 266 7.48 -0.39 21.14
N LEU A 267 7.63 -1.46 20.35
CA LEU A 267 6.52 -2.05 19.60
C LEU A 267 5.36 -2.52 20.49
N HIS A 268 5.68 -3.04 21.68
CA HIS A 268 4.72 -3.49 22.69
C HIS A 268 4.09 -2.35 23.52
N LYS A 269 4.53 -1.10 23.35
CA LYS A 269 3.95 0.05 24.06
C LYS A 269 2.71 0.55 23.31
N PRO A 270 1.66 1.02 24.01
CA PRO A 270 0.51 1.67 23.36
C PRO A 270 0.90 2.87 22.49
N LEU A 271 0.15 3.12 21.42
CA LEU A 271 0.43 4.18 20.46
C LEU A 271 0.54 5.56 21.12
N ARG A 272 -0.32 5.88 22.11
CA ARG A 272 -0.24 7.16 22.83
C ARG A 272 1.12 7.38 23.47
N LYS A 273 1.72 6.34 24.05
CA LYS A 273 3.05 6.41 24.68
C LYS A 273 4.15 6.58 23.63
N ARG A 274 4.09 5.83 22.51
CA ARG A 274 5.06 5.96 21.41
C ARG A 274 5.02 7.36 20.80
N ARG A 275 3.83 7.89 20.54
CA ARG A 275 3.61 9.25 20.02
C ARG A 275 4.11 10.34 20.98
N ALA A 276 3.86 10.21 22.28
CA ALA A 276 4.38 11.15 23.27
C ALA A 276 5.92 11.17 23.29
N LEU A 277 6.56 9.98 23.26
CA LEU A 277 8.02 9.89 23.17
C LEU A 277 8.57 10.49 21.86
N LEU A 278 7.87 10.27 20.75
CA LEU A 278 8.22 10.86 19.45
C LEU A 278 8.21 12.39 19.49
N GLN A 279 7.16 12.98 20.09
CA GLN A 279 7.01 14.43 20.22
C GLN A 279 8.02 15.06 21.18
N ILE A 280 8.44 14.31 22.21
CA ILE A 280 9.52 14.71 23.11
C ILE A 280 10.88 14.64 22.39
N LEU A 281 11.08 13.63 21.54
CA LEU A 281 12.35 13.37 20.85
C LEU A 281 12.67 14.38 19.74
N ILE A 282 11.69 14.75 18.93
CA ILE A 282 11.89 15.52 17.70
C ILE A 282 11.20 16.89 17.79
N GLU A 283 11.87 17.93 17.30
CA GLU A 283 11.27 19.24 17.06
C GLU A 283 10.77 19.35 15.61
N GLU A 284 9.56 19.87 15.42
CA GLU A 284 9.01 20.09 14.08
C GLU A 284 9.76 21.22 13.36
N GLU A 285 9.93 21.04 12.06
CA GLU A 285 10.37 22.06 11.12
C GLU A 285 9.35 22.13 9.97
N PRO A 286 8.48 23.16 9.95
CA PRO A 286 7.43 23.29 8.96
C PRO A 286 7.96 23.19 7.52
N GLY A 287 7.33 22.35 6.71
CA GLY A 287 7.73 22.07 5.32
C GLY A 287 8.95 21.16 5.16
N TYR A 288 9.47 20.58 6.24
CA TYR A 288 10.59 19.63 6.20
C TYR A 288 10.32 18.37 7.03
N VAL A 289 10.01 18.52 8.33
CA VAL A 289 9.70 17.41 9.24
C VAL A 289 8.59 17.85 10.18
N GLU A 290 7.42 17.24 10.07
CA GLU A 290 6.24 17.57 10.86
C GLU A 290 5.63 16.29 11.46
N PHE A 291 4.85 16.40 12.52
CA PHE A 291 4.02 15.30 12.98
C PHE A 291 2.73 15.25 12.15
N VAL A 292 2.20 14.04 12.01
CA VAL A 292 0.89 13.87 11.37
C VAL A 292 -0.18 14.62 12.16
N LYS A 293 -0.98 15.42 11.44
CA LYS A 293 -2.18 16.07 11.98
C LYS A 293 -3.17 14.99 12.42
N HIS A 294 -3.71 15.15 13.62
CA HIS A 294 -4.58 14.14 14.21
C HIS A 294 -5.63 14.71 15.15
N VAL A 295 -6.71 13.95 15.34
CA VAL A 295 -7.77 14.20 16.33
C VAL A 295 -8.03 12.91 17.10
N ASP A 296 -7.91 12.96 18.42
CA ASP A 296 -8.22 11.82 19.29
C ASP A 296 -9.73 11.76 19.57
N ILE A 297 -10.31 10.55 19.50
CA ILE A 297 -11.70 10.24 19.81
C ILE A 297 -11.77 9.23 20.97
N SER A 298 -12.80 9.36 21.80
CA SER A 298 -13.08 8.46 22.93
C SER A 298 -14.57 8.20 23.01
N LEU A 299 -14.99 6.94 22.86
CA LEU A 299 -16.41 6.58 22.93
C LEU A 299 -16.80 6.33 24.39
N THR A 300 -17.62 7.22 24.93
CA THR A 300 -18.03 7.21 26.35
C THR A 300 -19.25 6.32 26.63
N SER A 301 -20.01 5.91 25.62
CA SER A 301 -21.30 5.23 25.78
C SER A 301 -21.24 3.71 25.58
N ASN A 302 -21.90 2.95 26.46
CA ASN A 302 -22.07 1.49 26.43
C ASN A 302 -23.15 1.00 25.42
N ASN A 303 -23.55 1.81 24.43
CA ASN A 303 -24.58 1.43 23.49
C ASN A 303 -24.02 0.51 22.38
N ALA A 304 -23.71 -0.73 22.75
CA ALA A 304 -23.35 -1.79 21.83
C ALA A 304 -24.54 -2.29 20.96
N MET A 305 -25.68 -1.59 20.95
CA MET A 305 -26.90 -2.07 20.30
C MET A 305 -27.91 -0.98 19.89
N SER A 306 -27.49 0.27 19.69
CA SER A 306 -28.34 1.27 19.01
C SER A 306 -27.65 1.70 17.74
N THR A 307 -28.30 1.48 16.60
CA THR A 307 -27.96 2.03 15.29
C THR A 307 -27.46 3.46 15.47
N TYR A 308 -26.15 3.69 15.30
CA TYR A 308 -25.56 5.03 15.42
C TYR A 308 -26.33 5.97 14.49
N SER A 309 -27.08 6.91 15.07
CA SER A 309 -27.79 7.93 14.32
C SER A 309 -26.79 8.95 13.80
N GLU A 310 -27.08 9.59 12.66
CA GLU A 310 -26.17 10.55 12.04
C GLU A 310 -25.79 11.76 12.93
N ASP A 311 -26.53 11.98 14.02
CA ASP A 311 -26.37 13.04 15.02
C ASP A 311 -25.38 12.69 16.16
N ASP A 312 -24.72 11.53 16.13
CA ASP A 312 -23.71 11.17 17.13
C ASP A 312 -22.49 12.11 17.03
N LYS A 313 -22.15 12.76 18.15
CA LYS A 313 -21.09 13.77 18.24
C LYS A 313 -19.76 13.26 17.71
N GLU A 314 -19.43 12.00 18.00
CA GLU A 314 -18.19 11.36 17.58
C GLU A 314 -18.17 11.08 16.07
N ALA A 315 -19.31 10.71 15.47
CA ALA A 315 -19.43 10.56 14.03
C ALA A 315 -19.19 11.91 13.32
N ALA A 316 -19.73 13.00 13.86
CA ALA A 316 -19.50 14.34 13.35
C ALA A 316 -18.02 14.76 13.44
N VAL A 317 -17.32 14.41 14.53
CA VAL A 317 -15.88 14.67 14.68
C VAL A 317 -15.07 13.93 13.61
N VAL A 318 -15.35 12.63 13.39
CA VAL A 318 -14.64 11.84 12.37
C VAL A 318 -14.93 12.37 10.95
N ARG A 319 -16.19 12.73 10.65
CA ARG A 319 -16.56 13.32 9.35
C ARG A 319 -15.85 14.65 9.10
N ASN A 320 -15.89 15.56 10.07
CA ASN A 320 -15.22 16.86 9.96
C ASN A 320 -13.70 16.69 9.79
N CYS A 321 -13.08 15.77 10.54
CA CYS A 321 -11.66 15.44 10.37
C CYS A 321 -11.36 14.90 8.96
N LEU A 322 -12.24 14.06 8.40
CA LEU A 322 -12.10 13.52 7.06
C LEU A 322 -12.23 14.60 5.99
N GLU A 323 -13.22 15.48 6.11
CA GLU A 323 -13.41 16.64 5.23
C GLU A 323 -12.20 17.56 5.25
N GLN A 324 -11.67 17.89 6.43
CA GLN A 324 -10.47 18.71 6.58
C GLN A 324 -9.21 18.05 6.00
N ALA A 325 -9.07 16.73 6.15
CA ALA A 325 -7.96 15.98 5.57
C ALA A 325 -8.01 16.02 4.03
N VAL A 326 -9.18 15.79 3.44
CA VAL A 326 -9.39 15.86 1.99
C VAL A 326 -9.21 17.30 1.49
N ALA A 327 -9.72 18.29 2.21
CA ALA A 327 -9.52 19.72 1.93
C ALA A 327 -8.05 20.17 2.11
N SER A 328 -7.21 19.34 2.72
CA SER A 328 -5.75 19.56 2.76
C SER A 328 -5.01 18.77 1.68
N GLY A 329 -5.70 18.06 0.77
CA GLY A 329 -5.10 17.26 -0.29
C GLY A 329 -4.69 15.83 0.12
N CYS A 330 -5.13 15.34 1.29
CA CYS A 330 -4.85 13.97 1.76
C CYS A 330 -5.86 12.95 1.18
N GLU A 331 -5.51 11.65 1.16
CA GLU A 331 -6.38 10.57 0.67
C GLU A 331 -7.60 10.26 1.56
N GLY A 332 -7.55 10.71 2.82
CA GLY A 332 -8.55 10.42 3.84
C GLY A 332 -7.94 10.35 5.23
N LEU A 333 -8.38 9.38 6.04
CA LEU A 333 -7.94 9.18 7.43
C LEU A 333 -7.32 7.80 7.66
N MET A 334 -6.31 7.79 8.54
CA MET A 334 -5.83 6.61 9.23
C MET A 334 -6.42 6.61 10.65
N ILE A 335 -7.18 5.59 11.00
CA ILE A 335 -7.75 5.45 12.34
C ILE A 335 -6.93 4.41 13.09
N LYS A 336 -6.37 4.78 14.24
CA LYS A 336 -5.50 3.91 15.03
C LYS A 336 -6.00 3.79 16.47
N ALA A 337 -6.07 2.58 17.01
CA ALA A 337 -6.29 2.37 18.45
C ALA A 337 -5.19 3.07 19.27
N LEU A 338 -5.52 3.63 20.44
CA LEU A 338 -4.60 4.51 21.19
C LEU A 338 -3.95 3.90 22.43
N ASP A 339 -4.72 3.20 23.27
CA ASP A 339 -4.35 2.97 24.67
C ASP A 339 -4.31 1.49 25.11
N ASP A 340 -4.91 0.56 24.35
CA ASP A 340 -4.99 -0.86 24.70
C ASP A 340 -3.88 -1.72 24.06
N GLU A 341 -3.85 -3.03 24.37
CA GLU A 341 -2.96 -3.99 23.70
C GLU A 341 -3.23 -4.11 22.19
N GLU A 342 -4.43 -3.73 21.72
CA GLU A 342 -4.69 -3.65 20.28
C GLU A 342 -3.86 -2.54 19.62
N SER A 343 -3.54 -1.45 20.34
CA SER A 343 -2.74 -0.30 19.88
C SER A 343 -1.22 -0.56 19.74
N GLU A 344 -0.74 -1.73 20.15
CA GLU A 344 0.64 -2.16 19.91
C GLU A 344 0.99 -2.14 18.41
N TYR A 345 2.27 -1.91 18.11
CA TYR A 345 2.77 -1.95 16.74
C TYR A 345 2.97 -3.40 16.29
N LYS A 346 2.02 -3.90 15.50
CA LYS A 346 2.03 -5.28 15.00
C LYS A 346 2.83 -5.36 13.69
N ALA A 347 4.16 -5.42 13.82
CA ALA A 347 5.09 -5.46 12.68
C ALA A 347 4.73 -6.56 11.68
N GLY A 348 4.69 -6.22 10.38
CA GLY A 348 4.33 -7.12 9.28
C GLY A 348 2.90 -7.68 9.30
N ARG A 349 2.04 -7.24 10.24
CA ARG A 349 0.65 -7.69 10.35
C ARG A 349 -0.31 -6.64 9.83
N ARG A 350 -1.47 -7.12 9.36
CA ARG A 350 -2.65 -6.30 9.07
C ARG A 350 -3.69 -6.61 10.13
N SER A 351 -4.04 -5.62 10.94
CA SER A 351 -4.98 -5.73 12.06
C SER A 351 -5.95 -4.55 12.06
N TYR A 352 -7.12 -4.74 12.66
CA TYR A 352 -8.12 -3.68 12.79
C TYR A 352 -7.72 -2.57 13.76
N SER A 353 -6.58 -2.72 14.44
CA SER A 353 -6.01 -1.63 15.24
C SER A 353 -5.60 -0.45 14.37
N TRP A 354 -5.27 -0.67 13.09
CA TRP A 354 -5.11 0.39 12.10
C TRP A 354 -6.16 0.20 10.99
N MET A 355 -6.95 1.24 10.76
CA MET A 355 -7.97 1.28 9.72
C MET A 355 -7.67 2.45 8.78
N LYS A 356 -8.07 2.32 7.52
CA LYS A 356 -7.98 3.41 6.53
C LYS A 356 -9.35 3.70 5.96
N LEU A 357 -9.80 4.93 6.16
CA LEU A 357 -11.05 5.47 5.62
C LEU A 357 -10.67 6.46 4.52
N LYS A 358 -11.02 6.14 3.27
CA LYS A 358 -10.76 7.04 2.13
C LYS A 358 -12.03 7.80 1.76
N HIS A 359 -11.84 8.97 1.16
CA HIS A 359 -12.94 9.78 0.63
C HIS A 359 -13.88 8.98 -0.29
N ASP A 360 -13.33 8.13 -1.17
CA ASP A 360 -14.07 7.31 -2.15
C ASP A 360 -15.18 6.43 -1.53
N TYR A 361 -15.14 6.16 -0.23
CA TYR A 361 -16.13 5.32 0.47
C TYR A 361 -17.30 6.11 1.05
N LEU A 362 -17.21 7.44 1.15
CA LEU A 362 -18.31 8.28 1.64
C LEU A 362 -19.45 8.43 0.62
N SER A 363 -19.15 8.37 -0.68
CA SER A 363 -20.15 8.58 -1.73
C SER A 363 -21.21 7.48 -1.80
N ASP A 364 -20.89 6.27 -1.35
CA ASP A 364 -21.81 5.12 -1.36
C ASP A 364 -22.96 5.27 -0.35
N GLU A 365 -22.79 6.06 0.72
CA GLU A 365 -23.85 6.32 1.72
C GLU A 365 -24.92 7.29 1.20
N SER A 366 -24.54 8.18 0.28
CA SER A 366 -25.45 9.18 -0.30
C SER A 366 -26.43 8.58 -1.32
N THR A 367 -26.07 7.46 -1.95
CA THR A 367 -26.86 6.84 -3.03
C THR A 367 -27.98 5.92 -2.52
N THR A 368 -27.96 5.53 -1.24
CA THR A 368 -29.03 4.73 -0.61
C THR A 368 -30.26 5.53 -0.17
N ARG A 369 -30.28 6.85 -0.38
CA ARG A 369 -31.42 7.71 -0.02
C ARG A 369 -32.40 7.86 -1.18
N THR A 370 -33.44 7.02 -1.17
CA THR A 370 -34.78 7.23 -1.74
C THR A 370 -34.91 7.80 -3.15
N SER A 371 -35.50 7.00 -4.04
CA SER A 371 -36.16 7.41 -5.27
C SER A 371 -37.19 8.53 -5.01
N SER A 372 -36.75 9.79 -5.08
CA SER A 372 -37.64 10.92 -5.31
C SER A 372 -36.87 12.02 -6.04
N LYS A 373 -37.38 12.37 -7.22
CA LYS A 373 -36.86 13.40 -8.12
C LYS A 373 -36.50 14.67 -7.34
N LYS A 374 -35.21 14.96 -7.19
CA LYS A 374 -34.71 16.30 -6.94
C LYS A 374 -33.54 16.55 -7.89
N LYS A 375 -33.69 17.58 -8.73
CA LYS A 375 -32.63 18.14 -9.56
C LYS A 375 -31.42 18.41 -8.68
N SER A 376 -30.31 17.75 -8.96
CA SER A 376 -29.01 17.96 -8.30
C SER A 376 -28.45 19.32 -8.73
N THR A 377 -28.57 20.32 -7.86
CA THR A 377 -27.59 21.40 -7.82
C THR A 377 -26.36 20.85 -7.11
N ALA A 378 -25.30 20.61 -7.86
CA ALA A 378 -24.03 20.08 -7.38
C ALA A 378 -23.43 20.98 -6.30
N SER A 379 -23.29 20.48 -5.08
CA SER A 379 -22.29 21.00 -4.15
C SER A 379 -21.02 20.18 -4.33
N ALA A 380 -20.18 20.60 -5.28
CA ALA A 380 -18.80 20.16 -5.38
C ALA A 380 -18.02 20.83 -4.24
N SER A 381 -17.91 20.12 -3.11
CA SER A 381 -17.04 20.52 -1.99
C SER A 381 -16.11 19.35 -1.69
N GLY A 382 -15.08 19.24 -2.50
CA GLY A 382 -13.97 18.31 -2.33
C GLY A 382 -12.81 18.83 -3.16
N ASN A 383 -11.62 18.91 -2.57
CA ASN A 383 -10.43 19.35 -3.30
C ASN A 383 -10.21 18.44 -4.51
N GLY A 384 -9.96 19.06 -5.67
CA GLY A 384 -9.81 18.45 -6.99
C GLY A 384 -8.62 17.50 -7.17
N ASN A 385 -8.41 16.53 -6.28
CA ASN A 385 -7.41 15.47 -6.44
C ASN A 385 -8.02 14.08 -6.65
N PHE A 386 -9.32 13.90 -6.36
CA PHE A 386 -9.98 12.60 -6.40
C PHE A 386 -11.14 12.59 -7.40
N LEU A 387 -11.32 11.47 -8.09
CA LEU A 387 -12.45 11.28 -8.98
C LEU A 387 -13.69 10.93 -8.13
N ALA A 388 -14.65 11.86 -8.08
CA ALA A 388 -15.90 11.64 -7.34
C ALA A 388 -16.84 10.63 -8.02
N ASP A 389 -16.87 10.62 -9.35
CA ASP A 389 -17.79 9.82 -10.16
C ASP A 389 -17.17 8.53 -10.72
N THR A 390 -18.03 7.59 -11.10
CA THR A 390 -17.64 6.38 -11.85
C THR A 390 -17.59 6.66 -13.35
N LEU A 391 -16.80 5.87 -14.10
CA LEU A 391 -16.80 5.91 -15.56
C LEU A 391 -17.51 4.68 -16.12
N ASP A 392 -18.30 4.87 -17.16
CA ASP A 392 -18.91 3.79 -17.92
C ASP A 392 -17.99 3.46 -19.11
N LEU A 393 -17.28 2.33 -19.04
CA LEU A 393 -16.20 1.98 -19.98
C LEU A 393 -16.49 0.68 -20.72
N VAL A 394 -15.93 0.53 -21.92
CA VAL A 394 -16.12 -0.64 -22.78
C VAL A 394 -14.92 -1.58 -22.63
N PRO A 395 -15.11 -2.88 -22.30
CA PRO A 395 -14.04 -3.87 -22.38
C PRO A 395 -13.78 -4.18 -23.85
N ILE A 396 -12.57 -3.87 -24.34
CA ILE A 396 -12.17 -4.09 -25.75
C ILE A 396 -11.06 -5.13 -25.91
N GLY A 397 -10.58 -5.69 -24.81
CA GLY A 397 -9.56 -6.74 -24.82
C GLY A 397 -9.44 -7.45 -23.48
N ALA A 398 -8.83 -8.63 -23.49
CA ALA A 398 -8.60 -9.44 -22.30
C ALA A 398 -7.15 -9.94 -22.22
N PHE A 399 -6.68 -10.14 -20.99
CA PHE A 399 -5.40 -10.75 -20.69
C PHE A 399 -5.64 -12.04 -19.90
N TYR A 400 -4.98 -13.12 -20.28
CA TYR A 400 -5.05 -14.37 -19.54
C TYR A 400 -4.43 -14.21 -18.16
N GLY A 401 -5.13 -14.75 -17.16
CA GLY A 401 -4.65 -14.82 -15.81
C GLY A 401 -3.42 -15.72 -15.71
N LYS A 402 -2.59 -15.44 -14.71
CA LYS A 402 -1.45 -16.28 -14.33
C LYS A 402 -1.75 -17.00 -13.02
N GLY A 403 -1.10 -18.14 -12.79
CA GLY A 403 -1.25 -18.89 -11.54
C GLY A 403 -2.64 -19.51 -11.38
N ARG A 404 -3.36 -19.16 -10.29
CA ARG A 404 -4.72 -19.71 -10.01
C ARG A 404 -5.76 -19.35 -11.08
N ARG A 405 -5.53 -18.28 -11.85
CA ARG A 405 -6.41 -17.83 -12.94
C ARG A 405 -5.89 -18.24 -14.33
N ALA A 406 -5.00 -19.23 -14.41
CA ALA A 406 -4.49 -19.73 -15.68
C ALA A 406 -5.62 -20.32 -16.53
N GLY A 407 -5.63 -19.98 -17.82
CA GLY A 407 -6.67 -20.42 -18.77
C GLY A 407 -7.97 -19.62 -18.73
N VAL A 408 -8.07 -18.59 -17.88
CA VAL A 408 -9.23 -17.69 -17.78
C VAL A 408 -8.76 -16.25 -17.94
N PHE A 409 -9.61 -15.35 -18.44
CA PHE A 409 -9.30 -13.92 -18.46
C PHE A 409 -9.13 -13.37 -17.03
N GLY A 410 -7.95 -12.82 -16.74
CA GLY A 410 -7.60 -12.28 -15.42
C GLY A 410 -7.73 -10.77 -15.31
N SER A 411 -7.70 -10.06 -16.44
CA SER A 411 -7.92 -8.61 -16.51
C SER A 411 -8.38 -8.19 -17.89
N PHE A 412 -9.03 -7.05 -17.98
CA PHE A 412 -9.66 -6.52 -19.19
C PHE A 412 -9.10 -5.14 -19.54
N LEU A 413 -8.86 -4.90 -20.82
CA LEU A 413 -8.49 -3.60 -21.36
C LEU A 413 -9.76 -2.78 -21.57
N MET A 414 -9.84 -1.64 -20.88
CA MET A 414 -11.00 -0.75 -20.92
C MET A 414 -10.76 0.43 -21.85
N ALA A 415 -11.82 0.91 -22.48
CA ALA A 415 -11.80 2.05 -23.37
C ALA A 415 -12.97 3.01 -23.15
N THR A 416 -12.71 4.30 -23.41
CA THR A 416 -13.72 5.33 -23.64
C THR A 416 -14.14 5.31 -25.10
N TYR A 417 -15.28 5.93 -25.41
CA TYR A 417 -15.66 6.18 -26.80
C TYR A 417 -15.25 7.60 -27.19
N ASN A 418 -14.60 7.79 -28.32
CA ASN A 418 -14.32 9.13 -28.84
C ASN A 418 -15.31 9.42 -29.97
N SER A 419 -16.32 10.24 -29.68
CA SER A 419 -17.36 10.61 -30.65
C SER A 419 -16.86 11.38 -31.87
N VAL A 420 -15.69 12.05 -31.78
CA VAL A 420 -15.07 12.79 -32.90
C VAL A 420 -14.36 11.85 -33.87
N SER A 421 -13.57 10.90 -33.35
CA SER A 421 -12.84 9.93 -34.20
C SER A 421 -13.65 8.68 -34.54
N GLY A 422 -14.75 8.42 -33.82
CA GLY A 422 -15.55 7.20 -33.94
C GLY A 422 -14.84 5.95 -33.39
N LYS A 423 -13.77 6.09 -32.62
CA LYS A 423 -12.94 4.98 -32.13
C LYS A 423 -13.05 4.80 -30.61
N PHE A 424 -12.79 3.58 -30.15
CA PHE A 424 -12.63 3.30 -28.72
C PHE A 424 -11.18 3.51 -28.29
N GLU A 425 -10.95 4.45 -27.37
CA GLU A 425 -9.61 4.83 -26.91
C GLU A 425 -9.28 4.17 -25.58
N THR A 426 -8.15 3.46 -25.52
CA THR A 426 -7.72 2.78 -24.28
C THR A 426 -7.48 3.76 -23.13
N ILE A 427 -7.96 3.43 -21.93
CA ILE A 427 -7.80 4.25 -20.70
C ILE A 427 -7.28 3.45 -19.49
N GLY A 428 -7.24 2.11 -19.54
CA GLY A 428 -6.72 1.33 -18.41
C GLY A 428 -6.95 -0.16 -18.49
N LYS A 429 -6.33 -0.89 -17.56
CA LYS A 429 -6.61 -2.32 -17.33
C LYS A 429 -7.36 -2.51 -16.01
N VAL A 430 -8.37 -3.36 -16.01
CA VAL A 430 -9.18 -3.69 -14.83
C VAL A 430 -9.12 -5.19 -14.56
N GLY A 431 -8.65 -5.58 -13.39
CA GLY A 431 -8.60 -6.99 -12.94
C GLY A 431 -9.07 -7.20 -11.50
N THR A 432 -9.65 -6.15 -10.89
CA THR A 432 -10.11 -6.15 -9.49
C THR A 432 -11.56 -5.62 -9.42
N GLY A 433 -12.28 -5.94 -8.35
CA GLY A 433 -13.72 -5.64 -8.21
C GLY A 433 -14.64 -6.83 -8.52
N PHE A 434 -14.10 -7.95 -8.98
CA PHE A 434 -14.83 -9.19 -9.23
C PHE A 434 -14.65 -10.17 -8.06
N SER A 435 -15.72 -10.89 -7.70
CA SER A 435 -15.56 -12.19 -7.03
C SER A 435 -14.98 -13.21 -8.01
N ASP A 436 -14.36 -14.29 -7.52
CA ASP A 436 -13.80 -15.32 -8.41
C ASP A 436 -14.89 -16.02 -9.25
N ALA A 437 -16.11 -16.15 -8.71
CA ALA A 437 -17.27 -16.64 -9.45
C ALA A 437 -17.69 -15.68 -10.57
N GLN A 438 -17.83 -14.40 -10.25
CA GLN A 438 -18.16 -13.36 -11.24
C GLN A 438 -17.10 -13.26 -12.34
N LEU A 439 -15.81 -13.33 -11.98
CA LEU A 439 -14.74 -13.27 -12.98
C LEU A 439 -14.80 -14.45 -13.94
N SER A 440 -15.09 -15.65 -13.43
CA SER A 440 -15.21 -16.85 -14.25
C SER A 440 -16.40 -16.77 -15.21
N GLU A 441 -17.55 -16.28 -14.73
CA GLU A 441 -18.74 -16.04 -15.56
C GLU A 441 -18.48 -14.97 -16.63
N VAL A 442 -17.89 -13.85 -16.25
CA VAL A 442 -17.53 -12.76 -17.17
C VAL A 442 -16.53 -13.24 -18.21
N ALA A 443 -15.51 -13.99 -17.82
CA ALA A 443 -14.52 -14.52 -18.75
C ALA A 443 -15.14 -15.49 -19.76
N ALA A 444 -15.98 -16.43 -19.30
CA ALA A 444 -16.68 -17.37 -20.18
C ALA A 444 -17.60 -16.64 -21.17
N ARG A 445 -18.31 -15.61 -20.71
CA ARG A 445 -19.19 -14.79 -21.53
C ARG A 445 -18.42 -13.98 -22.58
N LEU A 446 -17.33 -13.32 -22.18
CA LEU A 446 -16.50 -12.52 -23.09
C LEU A 446 -15.67 -13.37 -24.06
N GLN A 447 -15.39 -14.64 -23.74
CA GLN A 447 -14.73 -15.56 -24.68
C GLN A 447 -15.55 -15.70 -25.98
N ASN A 448 -16.88 -15.63 -25.89
CA ASN A 448 -17.78 -15.66 -27.06
C ASN A 448 -17.76 -14.36 -27.87
N GLN A 449 -17.23 -13.27 -27.30
CA GLN A 449 -17.06 -11.97 -27.95
C GLN A 449 -15.62 -11.76 -28.46
N ALA A 450 -14.76 -12.80 -28.39
CA ALA A 450 -13.40 -12.72 -28.87
C ALA A 450 -13.37 -12.48 -30.39
N LEU A 451 -12.65 -11.45 -30.80
CA LEU A 451 -12.32 -11.21 -32.20
C LEU A 451 -11.30 -12.25 -32.67
N PRO A 452 -11.21 -12.50 -34.00
CA PRO A 452 -10.19 -13.39 -34.56
C PRO A 452 -8.77 -12.99 -34.10
N GLU A 453 -7.92 -13.98 -33.87
CA GLU A 453 -6.54 -13.76 -33.45
C GLU A 453 -5.82 -12.85 -34.46
N THR A 454 -5.30 -11.73 -33.97
CA THR A 454 -4.59 -10.74 -34.79
C THR A 454 -3.49 -10.07 -33.98
N ASP A 455 -2.37 -9.88 -34.65
CA ASP A 455 -1.20 -9.16 -34.17
C ASP A 455 -1.33 -7.63 -34.32
N GLN A 456 -2.40 -7.18 -34.99
CA GLN A 456 -2.68 -5.78 -35.27
C GLN A 456 -3.82 -5.26 -34.40
N VAL A 457 -3.82 -3.95 -34.15
CA VAL A 457 -4.92 -3.28 -33.44
C VAL A 457 -6.13 -3.21 -34.39
N PRO A 458 -7.31 -3.72 -34.00
CA PRO A 458 -8.54 -3.58 -34.79
C PRO A 458 -8.85 -2.12 -35.13
N GLU A 459 -9.39 -1.87 -36.32
CA GLU A 459 -9.55 -0.51 -36.88
C GLU A 459 -10.36 0.45 -36.00
N GLN A 460 -11.38 -0.11 -35.34
CA GLN A 460 -12.29 0.60 -34.43
C GLN A 460 -11.65 0.96 -33.07
N TYR A 461 -10.43 0.49 -32.79
CA TYR A 461 -9.71 0.73 -31.54
C TYR A 461 -8.51 1.66 -31.74
N GLN A 462 -8.26 2.48 -30.73
CA GLN A 462 -7.10 3.35 -30.67
C GLN A 462 -6.25 2.98 -29.44
N CYS A 463 -5.08 2.43 -29.73
CA CYS A 463 -4.09 2.00 -28.74
C CYS A 463 -2.74 2.64 -29.02
N ILE A 464 -1.85 2.66 -28.03
CA ILE A 464 -0.45 3.02 -28.29
C ILE A 464 0.27 1.88 -29.04
N ALA A 465 1.30 2.22 -29.81
CA ALA A 465 2.07 1.30 -30.64
C ALA A 465 2.91 0.26 -29.85
N ILE A 466 2.97 0.37 -28.52
CA ILE A 466 3.76 -0.53 -27.68
C ILE A 466 3.08 -1.90 -27.57
N ARG A 467 3.54 -2.89 -28.37
CA ARG A 467 2.98 -4.26 -28.40
C ARG A 467 2.86 -4.93 -27.03
N SER A 468 3.79 -4.70 -26.10
CA SER A 468 3.73 -5.30 -24.75
C SER A 468 2.53 -4.84 -23.91
N ARG A 469 1.77 -3.84 -24.38
CA ARG A 469 0.55 -3.35 -23.75
C ARG A 469 -0.72 -3.89 -24.39
N HIS A 470 -0.64 -4.52 -25.57
CA HIS A 470 -1.78 -5.11 -26.27
C HIS A 470 -2.32 -6.33 -25.51
N PRO A 471 -3.64 -6.57 -25.56
CA PRO A 471 -4.28 -7.71 -24.92
C PRO A 471 -3.86 -9.03 -25.59
N ASP A 472 -4.01 -10.13 -24.85
CA ASP A 472 -3.83 -11.47 -25.41
C ASP A 472 -4.97 -11.80 -26.39
N VAL A 473 -6.17 -11.26 -26.13
CA VAL A 473 -7.37 -11.43 -26.95
C VAL A 473 -8.06 -10.09 -27.12
N TRP A 474 -8.36 -9.69 -28.36
CA TRP A 474 -9.23 -8.55 -28.63
C TRP A 474 -10.70 -8.96 -28.49
N LEU A 475 -11.53 -8.09 -27.93
CA LEU A 475 -12.96 -8.35 -27.72
C LEU A 475 -13.77 -7.41 -28.60
N ALA A 476 -14.94 -7.85 -29.07
CA ALA A 476 -15.91 -6.97 -29.70
C ALA A 476 -16.46 -5.95 -28.68
N PRO A 477 -16.69 -4.68 -29.07
CA PRO A 477 -17.17 -3.67 -28.14
C PRO A 477 -18.69 -3.82 -28.02
N GLU A 478 -19.15 -4.73 -27.16
CA GLU A 478 -20.59 -5.02 -26.99
C GLU A 478 -21.12 -4.59 -25.63
N GLU A 479 -20.26 -4.51 -24.62
CA GLU A 479 -20.63 -4.28 -23.23
C GLU A 479 -20.19 -2.91 -22.70
N VAL A 480 -20.90 -2.43 -21.68
CA VAL A 480 -20.49 -1.25 -20.91
C VAL A 480 -20.43 -1.62 -19.44
N TRP A 481 -19.33 -1.28 -18.79
CA TRP A 481 -19.06 -1.59 -17.39
C TRP A 481 -18.89 -0.31 -16.60
N GLU A 482 -19.52 -0.24 -15.44
CA GLU A 482 -19.30 0.84 -14.48
C GLU A 482 -18.01 0.56 -13.70
N ILE A 483 -17.04 1.47 -13.84
CA ILE A 483 -15.70 1.37 -13.26
C ILE A 483 -15.48 2.54 -12.31
N LYS A 484 -15.12 2.23 -11.05
CA LYS A 484 -14.69 3.23 -10.06
C LYS A 484 -13.17 3.30 -10.05
N ALA A 485 -12.61 4.50 -10.07
CA ALA A 485 -11.18 4.75 -9.96
C ALA A 485 -10.94 5.89 -8.96
N THR A 486 -9.77 5.91 -8.32
CA THR A 486 -9.47 6.96 -7.32
C THR A 486 -9.13 8.30 -7.99
N GLN A 487 -8.48 8.28 -9.15
CA GLN A 487 -8.12 9.48 -9.93
C GLN A 487 -7.81 9.12 -11.39
N LEU A 488 -7.78 10.14 -12.25
CA LEU A 488 -7.21 10.07 -13.58
C LEU A 488 -5.77 10.60 -13.53
N THR A 489 -4.87 9.98 -14.30
CA THR A 489 -3.46 10.35 -14.36
C THR A 489 -3.00 10.42 -15.80
N GLU A 490 -2.05 11.31 -16.10
CA GLU A 490 -1.37 11.25 -17.39
C GLU A 490 -0.56 9.96 -17.51
N SER A 491 -0.68 9.30 -18.66
CA SER A 491 0.06 8.08 -18.95
C SER A 491 0.50 8.03 -20.41
N PRO A 492 1.78 7.67 -20.66
CA PRO A 492 2.24 7.37 -22.00
C PRO A 492 1.80 5.96 -22.44
N SER A 493 1.02 5.20 -21.67
CA SER A 493 0.64 3.81 -22.02
C SER A 493 -0.75 3.68 -22.64
N TYR A 494 -1.52 4.76 -22.69
CA TYR A 494 -2.94 4.75 -23.06
C TYR A 494 -3.28 5.91 -23.99
N ALA A 495 -4.33 5.74 -24.79
CA ALA A 495 -4.67 6.65 -25.88
C ALA A 495 -5.78 7.66 -25.55
N CYS A 496 -6.59 7.39 -24.52
CA CYS A 496 -7.73 8.23 -24.13
C CYS A 496 -7.29 9.68 -23.95
N GLY A 497 -7.91 10.58 -24.72
CA GLY A 497 -7.66 12.02 -24.59
C GLY A 497 -6.23 12.44 -25.00
N ALA A 498 -5.50 11.59 -25.71
CA ALA A 498 -4.18 11.95 -26.20
C ALA A 498 -4.33 12.86 -27.44
N GLY A 499 -4.21 14.17 -27.25
CA GLY A 499 -4.34 15.17 -28.31
C GLY A 499 -3.38 14.92 -29.49
N ILE A 500 -3.77 15.37 -30.69
CA ILE A 500 -2.94 15.28 -31.91
C ILE A 500 -1.74 16.25 -31.82
N ALA A 501 -1.85 17.32 -31.03
CA ALA A 501 -0.95 18.47 -31.05
C ALA A 501 0.10 18.52 -29.91
N THR A 502 0.17 17.54 -29.01
CA THR A 502 1.11 17.54 -27.88
C THR A 502 2.14 16.43 -28.01
N THR A 503 3.41 16.80 -28.12
CA THR A 503 4.57 15.90 -28.05
C THR A 503 5.32 16.11 -26.72
N PRO A 504 5.51 15.07 -25.88
CA PRO A 504 5.07 13.68 -26.07
C PRO A 504 3.55 13.51 -25.87
N ARG A 505 2.94 12.68 -26.72
CA ARG A 505 1.51 12.37 -26.71
C ARG A 505 1.18 11.50 -25.49
N LYS A 506 0.76 12.14 -24.40
CA LYS A 506 0.29 11.45 -23.19
C LYS A 506 -1.24 11.37 -23.23
N GLY A 507 -1.79 10.18 -23.04
CA GLY A 507 -3.20 9.99 -22.78
C GLY A 507 -3.50 9.96 -21.29
N LEU A 508 -4.73 9.60 -20.94
CA LEU A 508 -5.19 9.44 -19.57
C LEU A 508 -5.23 7.97 -19.16
N ALA A 509 -5.02 7.72 -17.87
CA ALA A 509 -5.09 6.41 -17.24
C ALA A 509 -5.83 6.44 -15.91
N LEU A 510 -6.51 5.34 -15.60
CA LEU A 510 -7.18 5.14 -14.32
C LEU A 510 -6.19 4.71 -13.22
N ARG A 511 -6.20 5.36 -12.05
CA ARG A 511 -5.50 4.88 -10.84
C ARG A 511 -6.44 4.02 -10.00
N PHE A 512 -5.98 2.81 -9.66
CA PHE A 512 -6.71 1.81 -8.88
C PHE A 512 -8.15 1.50 -9.38
N PRO A 513 -8.35 1.25 -10.68
CA PRO A 513 -9.68 1.00 -11.19
C PRO A 513 -10.23 -0.35 -10.69
N ARG A 514 -11.52 -0.35 -10.38
CA ARG A 514 -12.28 -1.50 -9.90
C ARG A 514 -13.58 -1.60 -10.67
N PHE A 515 -13.92 -2.83 -11.06
CA PHE A 515 -15.24 -3.13 -11.57
C PHE A 515 -16.29 -2.95 -10.47
N ILE A 516 -17.38 -2.27 -10.79
CA ILE A 516 -18.55 -2.13 -9.91
C ILE A 516 -19.67 -3.05 -10.41
N ARG A 517 -20.11 -2.86 -11.66
CA ARG A 517 -21.19 -3.65 -12.25
C ARG A 517 -21.22 -3.56 -13.78
N TYR A 518 -21.92 -4.51 -14.39
CA TYR A 518 -22.31 -4.47 -15.80
C TYR A 518 -23.48 -3.48 -16.01
N ARG A 519 -23.47 -2.73 -17.11
CA ARG A 519 -24.47 -1.73 -17.50
C ARG A 519 -25.26 -2.20 -18.73
N PRO A 520 -26.24 -3.11 -18.58
CA PRO A 520 -27.08 -3.55 -19.70
C PRO A 520 -27.95 -2.42 -20.27
N ASP A 521 -28.13 -1.33 -19.51
CA ASP A 521 -28.89 -0.14 -19.89
C ASP A 521 -28.13 0.80 -20.85
N LYS A 522 -26.84 0.56 -21.08
CA LYS A 522 -26.00 1.37 -21.96
C LYS A 522 -25.42 0.57 -23.11
N LYS A 523 -25.41 1.17 -24.30
CA LYS A 523 -24.67 0.67 -25.46
C LYS A 523 -23.23 1.20 -25.46
N PRO A 524 -22.27 0.51 -26.11
CA PRO A 524 -20.88 0.93 -26.21
C PRO A 524 -20.67 2.38 -26.67
N LEU A 525 -21.47 2.87 -27.63
CA LEU A 525 -21.40 4.25 -28.12
C LEU A 525 -21.93 5.29 -27.10
N GLN A 526 -22.57 4.85 -26.02
CA GLN A 526 -23.05 5.66 -24.89
C GLN A 526 -22.13 5.55 -23.66
N ALA A 527 -20.97 4.89 -23.81
CA ALA A 527 -19.91 4.90 -22.81
C ALA A 527 -19.40 6.32 -22.56
N THR A 528 -18.67 6.52 -21.47
CA THR A 528 -18.01 7.78 -21.16
C THR A 528 -17.15 8.22 -22.34
N ASP A 529 -17.37 9.47 -22.78
CA ASP A 529 -16.65 10.01 -23.92
C ASP A 529 -15.21 10.38 -23.52
N SER A 530 -14.25 10.26 -24.44
CA SER A 530 -12.87 10.69 -24.20
C SER A 530 -12.76 12.16 -23.80
N GLU A 531 -13.60 13.05 -24.35
CA GLU A 531 -13.67 14.46 -23.95
C GLU A 531 -14.21 14.61 -22.52
N GLN A 532 -15.21 13.82 -22.14
CA GLN A 532 -15.71 13.79 -20.76
C GLN A 532 -14.62 13.33 -19.78
N ALA A 533 -13.83 12.33 -20.14
CA ALA A 533 -12.69 11.89 -19.33
C ALA A 533 -11.62 12.98 -19.19
N GLN A 534 -11.37 13.78 -20.24
CA GLN A 534 -10.49 14.95 -20.15
C GLN A 534 -11.06 16.05 -19.25
N GLN A 535 -12.37 16.33 -19.33
CA GLN A 535 -13.03 17.31 -18.46
C GLN A 535 -12.95 16.88 -17.00
N LEU A 536 -13.20 15.60 -16.70
CA LEU A 536 -13.05 15.05 -15.35
C LEU A 536 -11.61 15.16 -14.82
N PHE A 537 -10.62 14.98 -15.69
CA PHE A 537 -9.22 15.17 -15.34
C PHE A 537 -8.85 16.65 -15.10
N GLN A 538 -9.48 17.58 -15.82
CA GLN A 538 -9.31 19.03 -15.60
C GLN A 538 -10.08 19.56 -14.40
N GLN A 539 -11.12 18.86 -13.94
CA GLN A 539 -11.86 19.17 -12.71
C GLN A 539 -11.20 18.60 -11.45
N GLN A 540 -10.51 17.45 -11.58
CA GLN A 540 -9.30 17.20 -10.78
C GLN A 540 -8.28 18.32 -11.12
N GLN A 541 -7.08 18.49 -10.60
CA GLN A 541 -6.20 19.66 -10.91
C GLN A 541 -6.70 21.07 -10.54
N ILE A 542 -7.98 21.45 -10.69
CA ILE A 542 -8.45 22.77 -10.23
C ILE A 542 -8.44 22.76 -8.69
N PRO A 543 -7.60 23.57 -8.04
CA PRO A 543 -7.70 23.78 -6.61
C PRO A 543 -8.99 24.55 -6.36
N HIS A 544 -9.87 24.01 -5.50
CA HIS A 544 -11.01 24.76 -4.97
C HIS A 544 -10.61 25.52 -3.73
#